data_AF-A0A3D4F4Y3-F1
#
_entry.id   AF-A0A3D4F4Y3-F1
#
_cell.length_a   1.000
_cell.length_b   1.000
_cell.length_c   1.000
_cell.angle_alpha   90.00
_cell.angle_beta   90.00
_cell.angle_gamma   90.00
#
_symmetry.space_group_name_H-M   'P 1'
#
loop_
_entity.id
_entity.type
_entity.pdbx_description
1 polymer ?
#
loop_
_entity_poly.entity_id
_entity_poly.type
_entity_poly.pdbx_seq_one_letter_code
_entity_poly.pdbx_strand_id
1 'polypeptide(L)'
;MPERPVRTLRFCVALLLPPILWSLHSLSADVPTGDIHDLSFTKRAAEWFGTYCLECHSEEVQKGDVDLSSMLTRDSFARDYSTWLTVLEVLREEEMPPSKATQPIEAERSEMMSLIEEEME
;
A
#
# COMPACT_ATOMS: atom_id res chain seq x y z
N MET A 1 16.88 79.37 -12.35
CA MET A 1 17.51 78.56 -11.28
C MET A 1 18.04 77.29 -11.93
N PRO A 2 19.29 76.86 -11.64
CA PRO A 2 20.04 75.99 -12.53
C PRO A 2 19.97 74.49 -12.17
N GLU A 3 19.97 73.70 -13.24
CA GLU A 3 20.75 72.48 -13.54
C GLU A 3 20.61 71.14 -12.75
N ARG A 4 20.44 70.08 -13.55
CA ARG A 4 20.51 68.60 -13.33
C ARG A 4 21.97 68.15 -13.00
N PRO A 5 22.38 66.88 -12.66
CA PRO A 5 21.98 65.63 -13.34
C PRO A 5 22.07 64.26 -12.61
N VAL A 6 21.51 63.27 -13.32
CA VAL A 6 21.70 61.81 -13.28
C VAL A 6 23.16 61.35 -13.39
N ARG A 7 23.52 60.23 -12.75
CA ARG A 7 24.64 59.39 -13.22
C ARG A 7 24.56 57.92 -12.77
N THR A 8 24.15 57.07 -13.72
CA THR A 8 24.40 55.63 -13.78
C THR A 8 25.89 55.36 -13.91
N LEU A 9 26.44 54.35 -13.21
CA LEU A 9 27.69 53.70 -13.62
C LEU A 9 27.72 52.21 -13.22
N ARG A 10 27.88 51.37 -14.25
CA ARG A 10 28.02 49.91 -14.22
C ARG A 10 29.51 49.51 -14.14
N PHE A 11 29.73 48.20 -13.91
CA PHE A 11 30.96 47.39 -14.04
C PHE A 11 31.85 47.39 -12.78
N CYS A 12 32.28 46.24 -12.23
CA CYS A 12 32.98 45.15 -12.92
C CYS A 12 32.64 43.74 -12.38
N VAL A 13 32.38 42.80 -13.28
CA VAL A 13 32.54 41.35 -13.06
C VAL A 13 34.04 41.04 -13.21
N ALA A 14 34.65 40.40 -12.20
CA ALA A 14 35.98 39.80 -12.32
C ALA A 14 36.06 38.53 -11.45
N LEU A 15 35.69 37.43 -12.12
CA LEU A 15 36.16 36.06 -12.01
C LEU A 15 37.45 35.81 -11.19
N LEU A 16 37.33 35.04 -10.10
CA LEU A 16 38.39 34.17 -9.56
C LEU A 16 37.72 32.89 -9.02
N LEU A 17 37.70 31.84 -9.83
CA LEU A 17 37.26 30.49 -9.44
C LEU A 17 38.42 29.73 -8.77
N PRO A 18 38.21 29.09 -7.61
CA PRO A 18 38.98 27.90 -7.24
C PRO A 18 38.14 26.62 -7.49
N PRO A 19 38.74 25.57 -8.06
CA PRO A 19 38.07 24.32 -8.39
C PRO A 19 38.10 23.36 -7.19
N ILE A 20 36.95 22.86 -6.75
CA ILE A 20 36.80 21.54 -6.12
C ILE A 20 35.33 21.14 -6.34
N LEU A 21 35.14 20.18 -7.24
CA LEU A 21 34.02 19.24 -7.20
C LEU A 21 34.01 18.59 -5.81
N TRP A 22 32.96 18.81 -5.01
CA TRP A 22 32.48 18.04 -3.84
C TRP A 22 31.38 18.93 -3.23
N SER A 23 30.08 18.63 -3.21
CA SER A 23 29.40 17.37 -3.36
C SER A 23 28.05 17.64 -3.99
N LEU A 24 27.79 17.03 -5.15
CA LEU A 24 26.44 16.55 -5.43
C LEU A 24 26.18 15.47 -4.36
N HIS A 25 25.68 15.88 -3.19
CA HIS A 25 24.92 14.94 -2.38
C HIS A 25 23.60 14.79 -3.12
N SER A 26 23.58 13.86 -4.07
CA SER A 26 22.33 13.23 -4.48
C SER A 26 21.72 12.66 -3.20
N LEU A 27 20.75 13.36 -2.63
CA LEU A 27 19.89 12.80 -1.61
C LEU A 27 19.08 11.72 -2.33
N SER A 28 19.62 10.50 -2.41
CA SER A 28 18.77 9.34 -2.56
C SER A 28 17.96 9.30 -1.29
N ALA A 29 16.73 9.79 -1.35
CA ALA A 29 15.71 9.30 -0.44
C ALA A 29 15.71 7.79 -0.67
N ASP A 30 16.16 7.04 0.33
CA ASP A 30 15.93 5.62 0.41
C ASP A 30 14.41 5.47 0.42
N VAL A 31 13.81 5.29 -0.77
CA VAL A 31 12.40 4.95 -0.86
C VAL A 31 12.31 3.55 -0.28
N PRO A 32 11.60 3.35 0.85
CA PRO A 32 11.50 2.04 1.46
C PRO A 32 10.88 1.10 0.44
N THR A 33 11.71 0.24 -0.15
CA THR A 33 11.27 -0.69 -1.20
C THR A 33 10.33 -1.76 -0.63
N GLY A 34 10.36 -1.95 0.69
CA GLY A 34 9.44 -2.85 1.41
C GLY A 34 7.97 -2.40 1.46
N ASP A 35 7.67 -1.16 1.08
CA ASP A 35 6.32 -0.56 1.22
C ASP A 35 5.41 -0.91 0.02
N ILE A 36 5.97 -0.95 -1.20
CA ILE A 36 5.17 -1.06 -2.43
C ILE A 36 4.50 -2.44 -2.56
N HIS A 37 5.14 -3.50 -2.08
CA HIS A 37 4.56 -4.84 -2.09
C HIS A 37 3.42 -4.96 -1.07
N ASP A 38 3.62 -4.44 0.14
CA ASP A 38 2.65 -4.44 1.23
C ASP A 38 1.37 -3.68 0.89
N LEU A 39 1.52 -2.46 0.32
CA LEU A 39 0.39 -1.69 -0.18
C LEU A 39 -0.37 -2.43 -1.29
N SER A 40 0.32 -3.22 -2.12
CA SER A 40 -0.31 -3.93 -3.22
C SER A 40 -1.15 -5.13 -2.76
N PHE A 41 -0.69 -5.87 -1.75
CA PHE A 41 -1.47 -6.95 -1.14
C PHE A 41 -2.66 -6.35 -0.40
N THR A 42 -2.39 -5.45 0.55
CA THR A 42 -3.40 -4.88 1.46
C THR A 42 -4.55 -4.26 0.67
N LYS A 43 -4.23 -3.55 -0.42
CA LYS A 43 -5.26 -2.97 -1.29
C LYS A 43 -6.11 -4.03 -2.00
N ARG A 44 -5.47 -5.04 -2.62
CA ARG A 44 -6.18 -6.12 -3.33
C ARG A 44 -7.05 -6.94 -2.38
N ALA A 45 -6.52 -7.28 -1.21
CA ALA A 45 -7.25 -7.96 -0.14
C ALA A 45 -8.42 -7.12 0.36
N ALA A 46 -8.22 -5.83 0.64
CA ALA A 46 -9.29 -4.93 1.10
C ALA A 46 -10.45 -4.83 0.11
N GLU A 47 -10.17 -4.68 -1.18
CA GLU A 47 -11.20 -4.60 -2.23
C GLU A 47 -11.98 -5.92 -2.35
N TRP A 48 -11.27 -7.06 -2.36
CA TRP A 48 -11.88 -8.37 -2.53
C TRP A 48 -12.69 -8.81 -1.30
N PHE A 49 -12.10 -8.74 -0.11
CA PHE A 49 -12.79 -9.08 1.14
C PHE A 49 -13.95 -8.11 1.42
N GLY A 50 -13.80 -6.83 1.06
CA GLY A 50 -14.89 -5.87 1.14
C GLY A 50 -16.10 -6.26 0.28
N THR A 51 -15.86 -6.87 -0.88
CA THR A 51 -16.92 -7.30 -1.81
C THR A 51 -17.60 -8.59 -1.37
N TYR A 52 -16.83 -9.55 -0.84
CA TYR A 52 -17.30 -10.92 -0.65
C TYR A 52 -17.50 -11.32 0.82
N CYS A 53 -16.78 -10.72 1.77
CA CYS A 53 -16.70 -11.21 3.15
C CYS A 53 -17.24 -10.24 4.20
N LEU A 54 -16.94 -8.94 4.08
CA LEU A 54 -17.15 -7.96 5.15
C LEU A 54 -18.63 -7.58 5.38
N GLU A 55 -19.56 -7.97 4.52
CA GLU A 55 -20.99 -7.84 4.84
C GLU A 55 -21.40 -8.73 6.03
N CYS A 56 -20.68 -9.84 6.25
CA CYS A 56 -20.99 -10.85 7.27
C CYS A 56 -19.91 -11.03 8.34
N HIS A 57 -18.68 -10.59 8.07
CA HIS A 57 -17.50 -10.79 8.91
C HIS A 57 -16.70 -9.48 9.08
N SER A 58 -17.35 -8.45 9.60
CA SER A 58 -16.74 -7.16 9.98
C SER A 58 -16.76 -6.95 11.49
N GLU A 59 -16.21 -5.83 11.97
CA GLU A 59 -16.30 -5.41 13.38
C GLU A 59 -17.76 -5.33 13.86
N GLU A 60 -18.65 -4.81 13.02
CA GLU A 60 -20.08 -4.61 13.33
C GLU A 60 -20.93 -5.88 13.16
N VAL A 61 -20.55 -6.77 12.24
CA VAL A 61 -21.28 -8.01 11.93
C VAL A 61 -20.32 -9.19 11.96
N GLN A 62 -20.42 -10.02 12.99
CA GLN A 62 -19.50 -11.14 13.24
C GLN A 62 -20.24 -12.49 13.15
N LYS A 63 -20.68 -12.89 11.95
CA LYS A 63 -21.26 -14.22 11.79
C LYS A 63 -20.20 -15.28 12.10
N GLY A 64 -20.59 -16.30 12.87
CA GLY A 64 -19.65 -17.34 13.29
C GLY A 64 -18.52 -16.82 14.19
N ASP A 65 -18.71 -15.68 14.85
CA ASP A 65 -17.76 -15.06 15.78
C ASP A 65 -16.39 -14.71 15.14
N VAL A 66 -16.40 -14.35 13.85
CA VAL A 66 -15.19 -13.94 13.10
C VAL A 66 -15.34 -12.51 12.56
N ASP A 67 -14.34 -11.67 12.85
CA ASP A 67 -14.11 -10.37 12.22
C ASP A 67 -12.86 -10.44 11.33
N LEU A 68 -13.05 -10.30 10.01
CA LEU A 68 -11.96 -10.29 9.04
C LEU A 68 -11.44 -8.88 8.77
N SER A 69 -12.18 -7.82 9.15
CA SER A 69 -11.81 -6.44 8.84
C SER A 69 -10.51 -6.01 9.55
N SER A 70 -10.28 -6.52 10.76
CA SER A 70 -9.05 -6.31 11.53
C SER A 70 -7.87 -7.19 11.09
N MET A 71 -8.09 -8.10 10.13
CA MET A 71 -7.09 -9.03 9.64
C MET A 71 -6.52 -8.64 8.26
N LEU A 72 -7.05 -7.63 7.56
CA LEU A 72 -6.59 -7.27 6.20
C LEU A 72 -5.28 -6.46 6.19
N THR A 73 -4.28 -6.94 6.92
CA THR A 73 -2.93 -6.38 7.06
C THR A 73 -1.92 -7.52 7.04
N ARG A 74 -0.73 -7.33 6.49
CA ARG A 74 0.27 -8.39 6.40
C ARG A 74 0.66 -9.02 7.74
N ASP A 75 0.75 -8.21 8.80
CA ASP A 75 1.09 -8.70 10.15
C ASP A 75 0.06 -9.69 10.71
N SER A 76 -1.16 -9.72 10.17
CA SER A 76 -2.20 -10.67 10.60
C SER A 76 -1.88 -12.11 10.20
N PHE A 77 -1.10 -12.35 9.15
CA PHE A 77 -0.74 -13.70 8.73
C PHE A 77 0.05 -14.44 9.80
N ALA A 78 0.93 -13.72 10.51
CA ALA A 78 1.64 -14.26 11.67
C ALA A 78 0.77 -14.27 12.94
N ARG A 79 0.00 -13.21 13.18
CA ARG A 79 -0.81 -13.03 14.41
C ARG A 79 -2.02 -13.98 14.48
N ASP A 80 -2.69 -14.17 13.36
CA ASP A 80 -4.00 -14.82 13.23
C ASP A 80 -3.92 -16.05 12.30
N TYR A 81 -2.75 -16.69 12.22
CA TYR A 81 -2.42 -17.77 11.29
C TYR A 81 -3.48 -18.88 11.21
N SER A 82 -4.01 -19.33 12.36
CA SER A 82 -5.03 -20.39 12.40
C SER A 82 -6.33 -19.96 11.72
N THR A 83 -6.72 -18.69 11.86
CA THR A 83 -7.93 -18.15 11.24
C THR A 83 -7.72 -18.05 9.72
N TRP A 84 -6.53 -17.69 9.27
CA TRP A 84 -6.19 -17.69 7.84
C TRP A 84 -6.23 -19.08 7.21
N LEU A 85 -5.79 -20.13 7.93
CA LEU A 85 -5.98 -21.51 7.47
C LEU A 85 -7.47 -21.85 7.30
N THR A 86 -8.32 -21.41 8.23
CA THR A 86 -9.77 -21.60 8.10
C THR A 86 -10.34 -20.81 6.92
N VAL A 87 -9.89 -19.57 6.68
CA VAL A 87 -10.29 -18.79 5.51
C VAL A 87 -9.94 -19.52 4.22
N LEU A 88 -8.72 -20.06 4.10
CA LEU A 88 -8.34 -20.86 2.93
C LEU A 88 -9.21 -22.11 2.76
N GLU A 89 -9.56 -22.78 3.86
CA GLU A 89 -10.40 -23.98 3.80
C GLU A 89 -11.82 -23.67 3.29
N VAL A 90 -12.49 -22.67 3.88
CA VAL A 90 -13.85 -22.31 3.45
C VAL A 90 -13.89 -21.74 2.03
N LEU A 91 -12.79 -21.13 1.56
CA LEU A 91 -12.64 -20.72 0.17
C LEU A 91 -12.49 -21.94 -0.75
N ARG A 92 -11.66 -22.94 -0.38
CA ARG A 92 -11.51 -24.19 -1.15
C ARG A 92 -12.81 -24.97 -1.26
N GLU A 93 -13.58 -25.02 -0.18
CA GLU A 93 -14.85 -25.76 -0.13
C GLU A 93 -16.02 -24.96 -0.74
N GLU A 94 -15.78 -23.72 -1.18
CA GLU A 94 -16.79 -22.81 -1.73
C GLU A 94 -17.97 -22.58 -0.77
N GLU A 95 -17.75 -22.71 0.54
CA GLU A 95 -18.77 -22.48 1.56
C GLU A 95 -19.06 -21.00 1.77
N MET A 96 -18.05 -20.16 1.52
CA MET A 96 -18.12 -18.72 1.64
C MET A 96 -17.82 -18.03 0.30
N PRO A 97 -18.57 -16.97 -0.03
CA PRO A 97 -19.72 -16.40 0.72
C PRO A 97 -20.93 -17.36 0.74
N PRO A 98 -21.98 -17.15 1.57
CA PRO A 98 -23.17 -18.00 1.53
C PRO A 98 -23.91 -17.82 0.19
N SER A 99 -24.65 -18.85 -0.25
CA SER A 99 -25.31 -18.89 -1.57
C SER A 99 -26.28 -17.73 -1.91
N LYS A 100 -26.72 -16.96 -0.90
CA LYS A 100 -27.58 -15.78 -1.07
C LYS A 100 -26.80 -14.46 -1.19
N ALA A 101 -25.49 -14.49 -0.97
CA ALA A 101 -24.59 -13.35 -1.12
C ALA A 101 -23.88 -13.42 -2.49
N THR A 102 -23.23 -12.31 -2.87
CA THR A 102 -22.42 -12.24 -4.09
C THR A 102 -21.30 -13.28 -4.02
N GLN A 103 -21.19 -14.12 -5.03
CA GLN A 103 -20.14 -15.14 -5.14
C GLN A 103 -19.00 -14.62 -6.04
N PRO A 104 -17.73 -14.83 -5.68
CA PRO A 104 -16.63 -14.65 -6.62
C PRO A 104 -16.72 -15.71 -7.72
N ILE A 105 -16.20 -15.40 -8.91
CA ILE A 105 -15.95 -16.46 -9.90
C ILE A 105 -14.72 -17.27 -9.51
N GLU A 106 -14.62 -18.49 -10.04
CA GLU A 106 -13.51 -19.42 -9.74
C GLU A 106 -12.12 -18.77 -9.90
N ALA A 107 -11.93 -17.97 -10.94
CA ALA A 107 -10.65 -17.30 -11.19
C ALA A 107 -10.29 -16.28 -10.10
N GLU A 108 -11.26 -15.47 -9.64
CA GLU A 108 -11.02 -14.47 -8.58
C GLU A 108 -10.74 -15.14 -7.23
N ARG A 109 -11.45 -16.23 -6.94
CA ARG A 109 -11.26 -17.02 -5.72
C ARG A 109 -9.89 -17.69 -5.70
N SER A 110 -9.51 -18.34 -6.79
CA SER A 110 -8.19 -18.98 -6.93
C SER A 110 -7.04 -17.97 -6.84
N GLU A 111 -7.20 -16.78 -7.45
CA GLU A 111 -6.22 -15.69 -7.34
C GLU A 111 -6.05 -15.25 -5.88
N MET A 112 -7.16 -15.00 -5.16
CA MET A 112 -7.10 -14.57 -3.78
C MET A 112 -6.52 -15.65 -2.85
N MET A 113 -6.87 -16.92 -3.06
CA MET A 113 -6.29 -18.02 -2.28
C MET A 113 -4.78 -18.12 -2.50
N SER A 114 -4.32 -18.00 -3.74
CA SER A 114 -2.88 -18.04 -4.06
C SER A 114 -2.14 -16.88 -3.39
N LEU A 115 -2.75 -15.69 -3.37
CA LEU A 115 -2.20 -14.52 -2.71
C LEU A 115 -2.10 -14.70 -1.18
N ILE A 116 -3.13 -15.31 -0.56
CA ILE A 116 -3.11 -15.63 0.88
C ILE A 116 -2.04 -16.69 1.18
N GLU A 117 -1.94 -17.73 0.37
CA GLU A 117 -0.93 -18.79 0.53
C GLU A 117 0.49 -18.22 0.43
N GLU A 118 0.77 -17.36 -0.55
CA GLU A 118 2.07 -16.68 -0.71
C GLU A 118 2.45 -15.82 0.50
N GLU A 119 1.49 -15.14 1.14
CA GLU A 119 1.76 -14.31 2.32
C GLU A 119 1.87 -15.11 3.63
N MET A 120 1.40 -16.37 3.64
CA MET A 120 1.51 -17.28 4.78
C MET A 120 2.81 -18.09 4.82
N GLU A 121 3.61 -18.05 3.74
CA GLU A 121 4.93 -18.69 3.63
C GLU A 121 6.06 -17.86 4.26
#